data_AF-A0A925QTG2-F1
#
_entry.id   AF-A0A925QTG2-F1
#
_cell.length_a   1.000
_cell.length_b   1.000
_cell.length_c   1.000
_cell.angle_alpha   90.00
_cell.angle_beta   90.00
_cell.angle_gamma   90.00
#
_symmetry.space_group_name_H-M   'P 1'
#
loop_
_entity.id
_entity.type
_entity.pdbx_description
1 polymer ?
#
loop_
_entity_poly.entity_id
_entity_poly.type
_entity_poly.pdbx_seq_one_letter_code
_entity_poly.pdbx_strand_id
1 'polypeptide(L)'
;MLTKHCYKNIPEKWNEHTDDETRRRIIDCCGVPDPNDPTGGDCCYRDWNLELKNVNQDYKAAIEEAELRKRQLVFITDRRDRYNTWVIELNKAEEKARYICQQLDVIATQTRKIWYNSCKAVKAIEILYCMITDFYFQVDDLRKKYDNLTACVSNNHDPAIGKGTGILKYADDYLAKLEIVIKTRDDLVKPVLDAIRLANLIRNSISTKKCPAPKDDKGKGYDPCEDDELCPDYCVEGGEYYGLKAVICAWYREFNCDLKCEPTIDPKLPKDQWKLKYKEREDARIKREEEKKKCDEKQDPPPVDCVCELRPSFYFPVCNDVYKMQIERWLYNDESSINTLRENLLASLKKKEALQACKDSLAKAVKEVDPKDRCK
;
A
#
# COMPACT_ATOMS: atom_id res chain seq x y z
N MET A 1 -15.75 -42.88 28.23
CA MET A 1 -14.70 -43.67 27.56
C MET A 1 -13.50 -43.72 28.50
N LEU A 2 -13.14 -44.91 28.98
CA LEU A 2 -12.06 -45.16 29.93
C LEU A 2 -10.71 -44.84 29.29
N THR A 3 -10.03 -43.78 29.74
CA THR A 3 -8.63 -43.54 29.38
C THR A 3 -7.74 -44.46 30.21
N LYS A 4 -7.28 -45.55 29.61
CA LYS A 4 -6.13 -46.33 30.07
C LYS A 4 -4.94 -45.38 30.22
N HIS A 5 -4.60 -45.01 31.44
CA HIS A 5 -3.35 -44.32 31.71
C HIS A 5 -2.21 -45.33 31.65
N CYS A 6 -1.49 -45.34 30.53
CA CYS A 6 -0.18 -45.97 30.45
C CYS A 6 0.77 -45.17 31.34
N TYR A 7 1.06 -45.72 32.52
CA TYR A 7 2.25 -45.35 33.27
C TYR A 7 3.43 -45.46 32.30
N LYS A 8 4.25 -44.40 32.17
CA LYS A 8 5.60 -44.63 31.65
C LYS A 8 6.24 -45.61 32.62
N ASN A 9 6.54 -46.81 32.12
CA ASN A 9 7.35 -47.78 32.84
C ASN A 9 8.54 -47.02 33.42
N ILE A 10 8.66 -47.11 34.74
CA ILE A 10 9.91 -46.85 35.45
C ILE A 10 11.00 -47.55 34.61
N PRO A 11 12.13 -46.88 34.31
CA PRO A 11 13.15 -47.47 33.45
C PRO A 11 13.44 -48.91 33.88
N GLU A 12 13.43 -49.85 32.93
CA GLU A 12 13.66 -51.29 33.16
C GLU A 12 15.01 -51.58 33.88
N LYS A 13 15.87 -50.56 33.98
CA LYS A 13 17.09 -50.55 34.79
C LYS A 13 16.88 -50.38 36.31
N TRP A 14 15.64 -50.34 36.80
CA TRP A 14 15.38 -50.55 38.24
C TRP A 14 15.55 -52.02 38.66
N ASN A 15 15.61 -52.97 37.72
CA ASN A 15 15.74 -54.40 38.00
C ASN A 15 17.12 -55.00 37.67
N GLU A 16 18.09 -54.23 37.18
CA GLU A 16 19.41 -54.77 36.76
C GLU A 16 20.64 -54.23 37.50
N HIS A 17 20.46 -53.37 38.50
CA HIS A 17 21.49 -53.16 39.53
C HIS A 17 20.89 -53.45 40.90
N THR A 18 20.88 -54.73 41.24
CA THR A 18 20.79 -55.22 42.61
C THR A 18 22.07 -54.86 43.36
N ASP A 19 22.29 -53.57 43.61
CA ASP A 19 23.12 -53.17 44.74
C ASP A 19 22.24 -53.27 45.98
N ASP A 20 22.66 -54.22 46.82
CA ASP A 20 22.06 -54.64 48.09
C ASP A 20 21.70 -53.46 49.02
N GLU A 21 22.31 -52.28 48.83
CA GLU A 21 22.08 -51.07 49.61
C GLU A 21 20.67 -50.46 49.48
N THR A 22 20.08 -50.41 48.27
CA THR A 22 18.80 -49.69 48.07
C THR A 22 17.62 -50.51 48.58
N ARG A 23 17.73 -51.85 48.47
CA ARG A 23 16.76 -52.80 49.02
C ARG A 23 16.87 -52.91 50.54
N ARG A 24 18.10 -52.83 51.09
CA ARG A 24 18.34 -52.72 52.53
C ARG A 24 17.76 -51.42 53.12
N ARG A 25 17.85 -50.27 52.46
CA ARG A 25 17.28 -49.01 53.00
C ARG A 25 15.76 -49.02 53.22
N ILE A 26 14.99 -49.70 52.37
CA ILE A 26 13.52 -49.80 52.53
C ILE A 26 13.15 -50.86 53.58
N ILE A 27 13.92 -51.95 53.68
CA ILE A 27 13.67 -53.05 54.64
C ILE A 27 14.19 -52.70 56.05
N ASP A 28 15.31 -51.98 56.17
CA ASP A 28 15.87 -51.48 57.44
C ASP A 28 15.02 -50.34 58.03
N CYS A 29 14.19 -49.69 57.22
CA CYS A 29 13.24 -48.67 57.66
C CYS A 29 12.04 -49.23 58.46
N CYS A 30 11.82 -50.54 58.42
CA CYS A 30 10.74 -51.23 59.12
C CYS A 30 11.28 -52.49 59.82
N GLY A 31 12.41 -52.34 60.52
CA GLY A 31 12.96 -53.37 61.38
C GLY A 31 12.01 -53.74 62.53
N VAL A 32 12.02 -55.03 62.88
CA VAL A 32 11.26 -55.69 63.95
C VAL A 32 11.19 -54.81 65.21
N PRO A 33 10.02 -54.66 65.87
CA PRO A 33 9.89 -53.85 67.06
C PRO A 33 10.81 -54.39 68.17
N ASP A 34 11.82 -53.62 68.55
CA ASP A 34 12.56 -53.82 69.80
C ASP A 34 11.70 -53.25 70.94
N PRO A 35 11.24 -54.06 71.91
CA PRO A 35 10.43 -53.59 73.03
C PRO A 35 11.15 -52.64 73.98
N ASN A 36 12.48 -52.46 73.86
CA ASN A 36 13.30 -51.71 74.82
C ASN A 36 14.04 -50.49 74.25
N ASP A 37 13.72 -50.04 73.02
CA ASP A 37 14.27 -48.78 72.48
C ASP A 37 13.22 -47.64 72.61
N PRO A 38 13.37 -46.69 73.55
CA PRO A 38 12.49 -45.53 73.68
C PRO A 38 12.68 -44.50 72.54
N THR A 39 13.61 -44.77 71.63
CA THR A 39 13.98 -43.97 70.47
C THR A 39 13.81 -44.74 69.15
N GLY A 40 13.05 -45.83 69.17
CA GLY A 40 12.75 -46.70 68.01
C GLY A 40 12.50 -45.89 66.75
N GLY A 41 13.53 -45.85 65.90
CA GLY A 41 13.79 -44.79 64.95
C GLY A 41 12.68 -44.62 63.91
N ASP A 42 12.01 -43.48 63.99
CA ASP A 42 11.03 -42.95 63.06
C ASP A 42 11.69 -42.46 61.75
N CYS A 43 12.60 -43.26 61.19
CA CYS A 43 13.44 -42.89 60.05
C CYS A 43 12.61 -42.60 58.80
N CYS A 44 11.49 -43.32 58.61
CA CYS A 44 10.54 -43.08 57.52
C CYS A 44 9.85 -41.71 57.62
N TYR A 45 9.36 -41.34 58.81
CA TYR A 45 8.61 -40.10 58.98
C TYR A 45 9.48 -38.86 58.78
N ARG A 46 10.73 -38.90 59.26
CA ARG A 46 11.68 -37.79 59.05
C ARG A 46 12.05 -37.64 57.58
N ASP A 47 12.32 -38.74 56.89
CA ASP A 47 12.72 -38.74 55.48
C ASP A 47 11.54 -38.35 54.57
N TRP A 48 10.32 -38.83 54.84
CA TRP A 48 9.12 -38.41 54.11
C TRP A 48 8.76 -36.93 54.33
N ASN A 49 8.99 -36.38 55.53
CA ASN A 49 8.82 -34.95 55.78
C ASN A 49 9.85 -34.11 54.99
N LEU A 50 11.09 -34.60 54.85
CA LEU A 50 12.11 -33.95 54.03
C LEU A 50 11.73 -34.01 52.54
N GLU A 51 11.29 -35.18 52.06
CA GLU A 51 10.77 -35.34 50.69
C GLU A 51 9.55 -34.45 50.43
N LEU A 52 8.60 -34.37 51.36
CA LEU A 52 7.43 -33.50 51.26
C LEU A 52 7.84 -32.02 51.19
N LYS A 53 8.89 -31.61 51.91
CA LYS A 53 9.44 -30.25 51.83
C LYS A 53 10.04 -29.98 50.44
N ASN A 54 10.81 -30.93 49.90
CA ASN A 54 11.40 -30.82 48.57
C ASN A 54 10.32 -30.77 47.48
N VAL A 55 9.35 -31.69 47.51
CA VAL A 55 8.22 -31.72 46.57
C VAL A 55 7.38 -30.43 46.65
N ASN A 56 7.22 -29.85 47.85
CA ASN A 56 6.56 -28.55 48.00
C ASN A 56 7.34 -27.40 47.35
N GLN A 57 8.66 -27.40 47.44
CA GLN A 57 9.51 -26.41 46.77
C GLN A 57 9.43 -26.57 45.25
N ASP A 58 9.56 -27.80 44.74
CA ASP A 58 9.45 -28.10 43.32
C ASP A 58 8.07 -27.76 42.75
N TYR A 59 7.01 -28.01 43.51
CA TYR A 59 5.64 -27.65 43.14
C TYR A 59 5.47 -26.13 43.02
N LYS A 60 6.01 -25.35 43.97
CA LYS A 60 5.98 -23.88 43.91
C LYS A 60 6.75 -23.37 42.69
N ALA A 61 7.94 -23.90 42.44
CA ALA A 61 8.73 -23.55 41.25
C ALA A 61 7.99 -23.89 39.94
N ALA A 62 7.31 -25.04 39.89
CA ALA A 62 6.50 -25.43 38.73
C ALA A 62 5.27 -24.52 38.50
N ILE A 63 4.65 -23.99 39.56
CA ILE A 63 3.60 -22.97 39.44
C ILE A 63 4.16 -21.69 38.83
N GLU A 64 5.27 -21.18 39.39
CA GLU A 64 5.88 -19.93 38.94
C GLU A 64 6.34 -20.04 37.47
N GLU A 65 6.91 -21.18 37.08
CA GLU A 65 7.30 -21.46 35.71
C GLU A 65 6.07 -21.48 34.76
N ALA A 66 4.98 -22.13 35.16
CA ALA A 66 3.75 -22.16 34.36
C ALA A 66 3.11 -20.77 34.21
N GLU A 67 3.09 -19.96 35.27
CA GLU A 67 2.58 -18.59 35.24
C GLU A 67 3.46 -17.67 34.39
N LEU A 68 4.79 -17.80 34.48
CA LEU A 68 5.72 -17.06 33.63
C LEU A 68 5.48 -17.37 32.14
N ARG A 69 5.38 -18.66 31.79
CA ARG A 69 5.10 -19.11 30.41
C ARG A 69 3.74 -18.61 29.92
N LYS A 70 2.72 -18.59 30.79
CA LYS A 70 1.40 -18.05 30.48
C LYS A 70 1.46 -16.54 30.18
N ARG A 71 2.18 -15.75 30.99
CA ARG A 71 2.38 -14.31 30.75
C ARG A 71 3.14 -14.04 29.44
N GLN A 72 4.20 -14.82 29.19
CA GLN A 72 4.94 -14.74 27.92
C GLN A 72 4.04 -15.04 26.72
N LEU A 73 3.19 -16.07 26.82
CA LEU A 73 2.26 -16.43 25.76
C LEU A 73 1.26 -15.30 25.45
N VAL A 74 0.68 -14.67 26.48
CA VAL A 74 -0.21 -13.51 26.31
C VAL A 74 0.54 -12.36 25.62
N PHE A 75 1.74 -12.00 26.11
CA PHE A 75 2.53 -10.92 25.53
C PHE A 75 2.86 -11.12 24.05
N ILE A 76 3.30 -12.33 23.66
CA ILE A 76 3.63 -12.62 22.26
C ILE A 76 2.35 -12.68 21.40
N THR A 77 1.23 -13.17 21.94
CA THR A 77 -0.06 -13.18 21.23
C THR A 77 -0.52 -11.76 20.92
N ASP A 78 -0.51 -10.86 21.90
CA ASP A 78 -0.90 -9.46 21.69
C ASP A 78 -0.01 -8.76 20.67
N ARG A 79 1.31 -9.03 20.72
CA ARG A 79 2.27 -8.47 19.76
C ARG A 79 2.03 -9.01 18.35
N ARG A 80 1.78 -10.32 18.23
CA ARG A 80 1.39 -10.97 16.97
C ARG A 80 0.13 -10.35 16.37
N ASP A 81 -0.88 -10.09 17.18
CA ASP A 81 -2.14 -9.51 16.72
C ASP A 81 -1.97 -8.08 16.20
N ARG A 82 -1.08 -7.30 16.83
CA ARG A 82 -0.67 -5.98 16.31
C ARG A 82 0.02 -6.08 14.96
N TYR A 83 0.99 -6.99 14.80
CA TYR A 83 1.66 -7.19 13.51
C TYR A 83 0.68 -7.66 12.43
N ASN A 84 -0.23 -8.57 12.74
CA ASN A 84 -1.28 -9.00 11.82
C ASN A 84 -2.16 -7.83 11.37
N THR A 85 -2.57 -6.98 12.32
CA THR A 85 -3.34 -5.77 12.00
C THR A 85 -2.55 -4.84 11.06
N TRP A 86 -1.27 -4.62 11.33
CA TRP A 86 -0.42 -3.80 10.45
C TRP A 86 -0.29 -4.38 9.04
N VAL A 87 -0.07 -5.70 8.91
CA VAL A 87 -0.02 -6.35 7.59
C VAL A 87 -1.33 -6.16 6.82
N ILE A 88 -2.49 -6.31 7.49
CA ILE A 88 -3.80 -6.09 6.89
C ILE A 88 -3.94 -4.65 6.38
N GLU A 89 -3.61 -3.65 7.20
CA GLU A 89 -3.72 -2.24 6.81
C GLU A 89 -2.73 -1.86 5.70
N LEU A 90 -1.52 -2.43 5.71
CA LEU A 90 -0.55 -2.23 4.63
C LEU A 90 -1.00 -2.85 3.31
N ASN A 91 -1.68 -4.00 3.35
CA ASN A 91 -2.28 -4.60 2.15
C ASN A 91 -3.42 -3.73 1.61
N LYS A 92 -4.29 -3.18 2.47
CA LYS A 92 -5.33 -2.24 2.05
C LYS A 92 -4.75 -0.95 1.46
N ALA A 93 -3.65 -0.44 2.03
CA ALA A 93 -2.97 0.73 1.49
C ALA A 93 -2.40 0.47 0.08
N GLU A 94 -1.80 -0.70 -0.13
CA GLU A 94 -1.34 -1.15 -1.46
C GLU A 94 -2.49 -1.24 -2.47
N GLU A 95 -3.60 -1.86 -2.11
CA GLU A 95 -4.78 -1.96 -2.99
C GLU A 95 -5.30 -0.58 -3.40
N LYS A 96 -5.38 0.35 -2.45
CA LYS A 96 -5.79 1.73 -2.71
C LYS A 96 -4.79 2.47 -3.60
N ALA A 97 -3.50 2.31 -3.37
CA ALA A 97 -2.46 2.94 -4.19
C ALA A 97 -2.52 2.43 -5.64
N ARG A 98 -2.71 1.13 -5.84
CA ARG A 98 -2.92 0.55 -7.17
C ARG A 98 -4.19 1.06 -7.84
N TYR A 99 -5.27 1.19 -7.08
CA TYR A 99 -6.49 1.79 -7.60
C TYR A 99 -6.25 3.24 -8.04
N ILE A 100 -5.53 4.03 -7.26
CA ILE A 100 -5.12 5.39 -7.63
C ILE A 100 -4.28 5.37 -8.91
N CYS A 101 -3.30 4.47 -9.03
CA CYS A 101 -2.51 4.32 -10.26
C CYS A 101 -3.36 4.02 -11.49
N GLN A 102 -4.34 3.10 -11.37
CA GLN A 102 -5.29 2.83 -12.45
C GLN A 102 -6.14 4.06 -12.81
N GLN A 103 -6.59 4.82 -11.82
CA GLN A 103 -7.34 6.05 -12.07
C GLN A 103 -6.46 7.13 -12.72
N LEU A 104 -5.22 7.28 -12.29
CA LEU A 104 -4.24 8.19 -12.91
C LEU A 104 -3.98 7.80 -14.37
N ASP A 105 -3.92 6.51 -14.67
CA ASP A 105 -3.75 6.01 -16.02
C ASP A 105 -4.92 6.41 -16.94
N VAL A 106 -6.14 6.15 -16.47
CA VAL A 106 -7.37 6.57 -17.17
C VAL A 106 -7.41 8.09 -17.37
N ILE A 107 -7.14 8.87 -16.31
CA ILE A 107 -7.17 10.33 -16.36
C ILE A 107 -6.12 10.85 -17.33
N ALA A 108 -4.88 10.36 -17.29
CA ALA A 108 -3.82 10.75 -18.21
C ALA A 108 -4.19 10.47 -19.66
N THR A 109 -4.71 9.28 -19.94
CA THR A 109 -5.14 8.87 -21.28
C THR A 109 -6.23 9.80 -21.80
N GLN A 110 -7.27 10.07 -21.01
CA GLN A 110 -8.34 10.99 -21.38
C GLN A 110 -7.82 12.41 -21.58
N THR A 111 -6.97 12.88 -20.67
CA THR A 111 -6.36 14.21 -20.71
C THR A 111 -5.55 14.40 -21.99
N ARG A 112 -4.78 13.38 -22.41
CA ARG A 112 -4.00 13.40 -23.66
C ARG A 112 -4.90 13.43 -24.90
N LYS A 113 -5.99 12.67 -24.91
CA LYS A 113 -7.00 12.69 -25.99
C LYS A 113 -7.69 14.05 -26.09
N ILE A 114 -8.10 14.64 -24.96
CA ILE A 114 -8.70 15.98 -24.91
C ILE A 114 -7.70 17.02 -25.43
N TRP A 115 -6.43 16.92 -25.02
CA TRP A 115 -5.38 17.81 -25.51
C TRP A 115 -5.22 17.72 -27.04
N TYR A 116 -5.12 16.51 -27.59
CA TYR A 116 -5.03 16.30 -29.03
C TYR A 116 -6.24 16.88 -29.78
N ASN A 117 -7.45 16.59 -29.29
CA ASN A 117 -8.68 17.09 -29.89
C ASN A 117 -8.77 18.62 -29.81
N SER A 118 -8.38 19.21 -28.68
CA SER A 118 -8.31 20.67 -28.52
C SER A 118 -7.35 21.31 -29.54
N CYS A 119 -6.22 20.66 -29.80
CA CYS A 119 -5.26 21.08 -30.82
C CYS A 119 -5.84 21.04 -32.23
N LYS A 120 -6.61 20.01 -32.59
CA LYS A 120 -7.31 19.93 -33.88
C LYS A 120 -8.43 20.97 -33.98
N ALA A 121 -9.18 21.17 -32.91
CA ALA A 121 -10.22 22.19 -32.83
C ALA A 121 -9.64 23.59 -33.04
N VAL A 122 -8.54 23.96 -32.38
CA VAL A 122 -7.85 25.24 -32.60
C VAL A 122 -7.51 25.42 -34.08
N LYS A 123 -6.88 24.44 -34.72
CA LYS A 123 -6.53 24.50 -36.15
C LYS A 123 -7.76 24.67 -37.05
N ALA A 124 -8.83 23.94 -36.78
CA ALA A 124 -10.07 24.04 -37.55
C ALA A 124 -10.72 25.42 -37.39
N ILE A 125 -10.73 25.98 -36.18
CA ILE A 125 -11.28 27.31 -35.92
C ILE A 125 -10.39 28.39 -36.54
N GLU A 126 -9.06 28.25 -36.54
CA GLU A 126 -8.14 29.15 -37.23
C GLU A 126 -8.40 29.17 -38.74
N ILE A 127 -8.61 28.01 -39.36
CA ILE A 127 -9.00 27.92 -40.78
C ILE A 127 -10.34 28.61 -41.01
N LEU A 128 -11.34 28.35 -40.17
CA LEU A 128 -12.65 28.99 -40.26
C LEU A 128 -12.54 30.51 -40.13
N TYR A 129 -11.72 31.00 -39.19
CA TYR A 129 -11.45 32.42 -39.01
C TYR A 129 -10.82 33.04 -40.27
N CYS A 130 -9.86 32.36 -40.92
CA CYS A 130 -9.30 32.82 -42.18
C CYS A 130 -10.34 32.88 -43.31
N MET A 131 -11.19 31.85 -43.45
CA MET A 131 -12.27 31.83 -44.45
C MET A 131 -13.29 32.95 -44.23
N ILE A 132 -13.67 33.16 -42.97
CA ILE A 132 -14.55 34.24 -42.54
C ILE A 132 -13.89 35.58 -42.88
N THR A 133 -12.63 35.79 -42.53
CA THR A 133 -11.91 37.03 -42.83
C THR A 133 -11.87 37.32 -44.34
N ASP A 134 -11.58 36.33 -45.17
CA ASP A 134 -11.61 36.46 -46.64
C ASP A 134 -13.01 36.83 -47.16
N PHE A 135 -14.05 36.15 -46.64
CA PHE A 135 -15.44 36.49 -46.92
C PHE A 135 -15.77 37.95 -46.58
N TYR A 136 -15.21 38.49 -45.50
CA TYR A 136 -15.47 39.88 -45.08
C TYR A 136 -14.90 40.85 -46.09
N PHE A 137 -13.65 40.64 -46.52
CA PHE A 137 -13.02 41.48 -47.52
C PHE A 137 -13.78 41.46 -48.85
N GLN A 138 -14.27 40.30 -49.27
CA GLN A 138 -15.07 40.18 -50.49
C GLN A 138 -16.42 40.92 -50.38
N VAL A 139 -17.12 40.79 -49.25
CA VAL A 139 -18.39 41.47 -49.01
C VAL A 139 -18.21 43.00 -48.92
N ASP A 140 -17.15 43.47 -48.26
CA ASP A 140 -16.83 44.90 -48.18
C ASP A 140 -16.47 45.49 -49.55
N ASP A 141 -15.75 44.74 -50.39
CA ASP A 141 -15.45 45.15 -51.76
C ASP A 141 -16.72 45.21 -52.63
N LEU A 142 -17.62 44.24 -52.50
CA LEU A 142 -18.93 44.27 -53.16
C LEU A 142 -19.77 45.47 -52.72
N ARG A 143 -19.77 45.81 -51.42
CA ARG A 143 -20.46 47.01 -50.92
C ARG A 143 -19.88 48.28 -51.53
N LYS A 144 -18.55 48.43 -51.56
CA LYS A 144 -17.89 49.57 -52.20
C LYS A 144 -18.24 49.69 -53.68
N LYS A 145 -18.23 48.57 -54.42
CA LYS A 145 -18.63 48.55 -55.83
C LYS A 145 -20.09 48.96 -56.03
N TYR A 146 -20.99 48.50 -55.17
CA TYR A 146 -22.39 48.92 -55.19
C TYR A 146 -22.55 50.41 -54.90
N ASP A 147 -21.89 50.94 -53.87
CA ASP A 147 -21.96 52.34 -53.50
C ASP A 147 -21.44 53.24 -54.63
N ASN A 148 -20.33 52.85 -55.28
CA ASN A 148 -19.77 53.53 -56.45
C ASN A 148 -20.73 53.53 -57.65
N LEU A 149 -21.39 52.39 -57.94
CA LEU A 149 -22.38 52.29 -59.00
C LEU A 149 -23.57 53.22 -58.72
N THR A 150 -24.07 53.21 -57.49
CA THR A 150 -25.20 54.03 -57.05
C THR A 150 -24.89 55.53 -57.14
N ALA A 151 -23.67 55.92 -56.75
CA ALA A 151 -23.19 57.29 -56.90
C ALA A 151 -23.10 57.70 -58.38
N CYS A 152 -22.56 56.84 -59.25
CA CYS A 152 -22.48 57.08 -60.68
C CYS A 152 -23.86 57.29 -61.33
N VAL A 153 -24.82 56.39 -61.04
CA VAL A 153 -26.19 56.49 -61.54
C VAL A 153 -26.86 57.77 -61.05
N SER A 154 -26.70 58.11 -59.77
CA SER A 154 -27.28 59.33 -59.18
C SER A 154 -26.74 60.62 -59.84
N ASN A 155 -25.47 60.62 -60.25
CA ASN A 155 -24.81 61.77 -60.88
C ASN A 155 -25.12 61.91 -62.39
N ASN A 156 -25.66 60.87 -63.03
CA ASN A 156 -25.94 60.89 -64.48
C ASN A 156 -27.21 61.70 -64.83
N HIS A 157 -28.05 62.03 -63.84
CA HIS A 157 -29.28 62.83 -63.97
C HIS A 157 -30.25 62.40 -65.11
N ASP A 158 -30.18 61.14 -65.55
CA ASP A 158 -31.02 60.62 -66.63
C ASP A 158 -32.46 60.35 -66.11
N PRO A 159 -33.48 61.07 -66.62
CA PRO A 159 -34.87 60.88 -66.20
C PRO A 159 -35.44 59.49 -66.56
N ALA A 160 -34.81 58.73 -67.46
CA ALA A 160 -35.19 57.35 -67.77
C ALA A 160 -34.77 56.35 -66.66
N ILE A 161 -33.89 56.76 -65.73
CA ILE A 161 -33.38 55.94 -64.64
C ILE A 161 -33.99 56.44 -63.32
N GLY A 162 -35.31 56.29 -63.19
CA GLY A 162 -36.06 56.70 -62.00
C GLY A 162 -35.96 55.68 -60.85
N LYS A 163 -35.88 56.17 -59.60
CA LYS A 163 -35.92 55.33 -58.39
C LYS A 163 -37.11 54.38 -58.42
N GLY A 164 -36.88 53.10 -58.13
CA GLY A 164 -37.93 52.06 -58.08
C GLY A 164 -38.38 51.49 -59.44
N THR A 165 -37.74 51.87 -60.55
CA THR A 165 -38.06 51.34 -61.89
C THR A 165 -36.82 50.80 -62.61
N GLY A 166 -37.02 49.84 -63.51
CA GLY A 166 -35.95 49.28 -64.35
C GLY A 166 -34.77 48.72 -63.56
N ILE A 167 -33.55 49.09 -63.95
CA ILE A 167 -32.30 48.59 -63.36
C ILE A 167 -32.09 49.00 -61.90
N LEU A 168 -32.67 50.13 -61.46
CA LEU A 168 -32.55 50.60 -60.07
C LEU A 168 -33.33 49.74 -59.08
N LYS A 169 -34.47 49.18 -59.48
CA LYS A 169 -35.21 48.23 -58.65
C LYS A 169 -34.38 46.97 -58.35
N TYR A 170 -33.68 46.45 -59.35
CA TYR A 170 -32.78 45.30 -59.17
C TYR A 170 -31.56 45.65 -58.30
N ALA A 171 -31.09 46.90 -58.37
CA ALA A 171 -30.03 47.38 -57.49
C ALA A 171 -30.49 47.44 -56.01
N ASP A 172 -31.71 47.91 -55.74
CA ASP A 172 -32.28 47.93 -54.39
C ASP A 172 -32.47 46.50 -53.83
N ASP A 173 -32.97 45.56 -54.65
CA ASP A 173 -33.10 44.15 -54.27
C ASP A 173 -31.74 43.50 -53.98
N TYR A 174 -30.70 43.88 -54.73
CA TYR A 174 -29.33 43.42 -54.49
C TYR A 174 -28.77 43.98 -53.18
N LEU A 175 -29.02 45.27 -52.89
CA LEU A 175 -28.60 45.91 -51.64
C LEU A 175 -29.20 45.21 -50.42
N ALA A 176 -30.50 44.92 -50.46
CA ALA A 176 -31.18 44.22 -49.37
C ALA A 176 -30.54 42.83 -49.11
N LYS A 177 -30.20 42.09 -50.16
CA LYS A 177 -29.48 40.81 -50.04
C LYS A 177 -28.08 41.00 -49.48
N LEU A 178 -27.36 42.02 -49.93
CA LEU A 178 -26.02 42.34 -49.46
C LEU A 178 -26.02 42.73 -47.97
N GLU A 179 -27.02 43.48 -47.50
CA GLU A 179 -27.17 43.84 -46.09
C GLU A 179 -27.46 42.63 -45.19
N ILE A 180 -28.25 41.66 -45.67
CA ILE A 180 -28.43 40.38 -44.95
C ILE A 180 -27.10 39.63 -44.82
N VAL A 181 -26.29 39.63 -45.88
CA VAL A 181 -24.96 39.01 -45.88
C VAL A 181 -24.01 39.74 -44.91
N ILE A 182 -23.98 41.07 -44.92
CA ILE A 182 -23.20 41.90 -43.99
C ILE A 182 -23.62 41.65 -42.53
N LYS A 183 -24.92 41.50 -42.27
CA LYS A 183 -25.39 41.21 -40.92
C LYS A 183 -24.97 39.82 -40.45
N THR A 184 -25.15 38.81 -41.29
CA THR A 184 -24.72 37.42 -40.99
C THR A 184 -23.23 37.36 -40.71
N ARG A 185 -22.46 38.11 -41.50
CA ARG A 185 -21.03 38.32 -41.30
C ARG A 185 -20.75 38.84 -39.89
N ASP A 186 -21.34 39.95 -39.48
CA ASP A 186 -21.07 40.56 -38.15
C ASP A 186 -21.46 39.62 -36.99
N ASP A 187 -22.56 38.88 -37.15
CA ASP A 187 -23.05 37.91 -36.17
C ASP A 187 -22.08 36.71 -35.98
N LEU A 188 -21.24 36.38 -36.97
CA LEU A 188 -20.29 35.25 -36.93
C LEU A 188 -18.95 35.58 -36.25
N VAL A 189 -18.52 36.85 -36.17
CA VAL A 189 -17.20 37.21 -35.62
C VAL A 189 -17.05 36.71 -34.18
N LYS A 190 -18.02 37.11 -33.34
CA LYS A 190 -17.94 36.91 -31.90
C LYS A 190 -17.93 35.43 -31.52
N PRO A 191 -18.82 34.57 -32.05
CA PRO A 191 -18.77 33.13 -31.79
C PRO A 191 -17.42 32.49 -32.15
N VAL A 192 -16.79 32.91 -33.25
CA VAL A 192 -15.49 32.37 -33.68
C VAL A 192 -14.38 32.78 -32.72
N LEU A 193 -14.32 34.07 -32.33
CA LEU A 193 -13.35 34.54 -31.35
C LEU A 193 -13.52 33.85 -29.99
N ASP A 194 -14.77 33.67 -29.54
CA ASP A 194 -15.08 32.96 -28.31
C ASP A 194 -14.64 31.48 -28.39
N ALA A 195 -14.86 30.82 -29.53
CA ALA A 195 -14.42 29.45 -29.77
C ALA A 195 -12.89 29.32 -29.75
N ILE A 196 -12.15 30.23 -30.40
CA ILE A 196 -10.68 30.27 -30.36
C ILE A 196 -10.21 30.44 -28.92
N ARG A 197 -10.83 31.35 -28.16
CA ARG A 197 -10.45 31.62 -26.77
C ARG A 197 -10.63 30.38 -25.90
N LEU A 198 -11.79 29.73 -25.98
CA LEU A 198 -12.11 28.53 -25.20
C LEU A 198 -11.17 27.36 -25.56
N ALA A 199 -10.94 27.14 -26.86
CA ALA A 199 -10.06 26.06 -27.32
C ALA A 199 -8.61 26.26 -26.84
N ASN A 200 -8.11 27.51 -26.87
CA ASN A 200 -6.80 27.85 -26.33
C ASN A 200 -6.71 27.66 -24.81
N LEU A 201 -7.77 28.01 -24.06
CA LEU A 201 -7.81 27.82 -22.60
C LEU A 201 -7.73 26.34 -22.23
N ILE A 202 -8.51 25.50 -22.90
CA ILE A 202 -8.49 24.03 -22.70
C ILE A 202 -7.09 23.49 -23.01
N ARG A 203 -6.54 23.82 -24.18
CA ARG A 203 -5.21 23.38 -24.60
C ARG A 203 -4.13 23.73 -23.56
N ASN A 204 -4.12 25.00 -23.12
CA ASN A 204 -3.12 25.52 -22.21
C ASN A 204 -3.30 25.03 -20.76
N SER A 205 -4.48 24.57 -20.36
CA SER A 205 -4.69 24.05 -19.00
C SER A 205 -4.25 22.60 -18.86
N ILE A 206 -4.22 21.86 -19.98
CA ILE A 206 -4.00 20.42 -19.98
C ILE A 206 -2.52 20.05 -20.09
N SER A 207 -1.79 20.63 -21.04
CA SER A 207 -0.43 20.21 -21.40
C SER A 207 0.31 21.32 -22.16
N THR A 208 1.40 20.97 -22.85
CA THR A 208 2.28 21.90 -23.55
C THR A 208 1.58 22.69 -24.67
N LYS A 209 2.17 23.85 -25.03
CA LYS A 209 1.70 24.70 -26.12
C LYS A 209 1.83 24.02 -27.49
N LYS A 210 2.79 23.11 -27.64
CA LYS A 210 3.10 22.45 -28.91
C LYS A 210 2.20 21.23 -29.08
N CYS A 211 1.25 21.33 -30.00
CA CYS A 211 0.42 20.20 -30.38
C CYS A 211 1.27 19.02 -30.84
N PRO A 212 0.93 17.78 -30.44
CA PRO A 212 1.70 16.62 -30.83
C PRO A 212 1.49 16.39 -32.34
N ALA A 213 2.55 16.00 -33.03
CA ALA A 213 2.46 15.61 -34.44
C ALA A 213 1.62 14.33 -34.55
N PRO A 214 0.74 14.20 -35.55
CA PRO A 214 0.09 12.91 -35.82
C PRO A 214 1.16 11.86 -36.15
N LYS A 215 0.86 10.60 -35.86
CA LYS A 215 1.73 9.47 -36.18
C LYS A 215 2.04 9.44 -37.69
N ASP A 216 3.32 9.43 -38.04
CA ASP A 216 3.80 9.33 -39.42
C ASP A 216 3.87 7.86 -39.89
N ASP A 217 4.16 7.64 -41.17
CA ASP A 217 4.31 6.30 -41.77
C ASP A 217 5.44 5.46 -41.14
N LYS A 218 6.30 6.10 -40.35
CA LYS A 218 7.41 5.47 -39.61
C LYS A 218 7.05 5.22 -38.15
N GLY A 219 5.79 5.45 -37.77
CA GLY A 219 5.27 5.25 -36.43
C GLY A 219 5.64 6.34 -35.42
N LYS A 220 6.17 7.49 -35.86
CA LYS A 220 6.53 8.61 -34.99
C LYS A 220 5.42 9.62 -34.91
N GLY A 221 4.95 9.92 -33.70
CA GLY A 221 3.90 10.90 -33.43
C GLY A 221 2.86 10.33 -32.47
N TYR A 222 1.81 11.09 -32.22
CA TYR A 222 0.72 10.70 -31.33
C TYR A 222 -0.42 10.06 -32.12
N ASP A 223 -0.84 8.87 -31.69
CA ASP A 223 -2.07 8.22 -32.13
C ASP A 223 -3.05 8.11 -30.93
N PRO A 224 -4.23 8.76 -30.97
CA PRO A 224 -5.21 8.64 -29.89
C PRO A 224 -5.84 7.24 -29.75
N CYS A 225 -5.60 6.35 -30.72
CA CYS A 225 -6.10 4.98 -30.74
C CYS A 225 -5.10 3.95 -30.18
N GLU A 226 -3.86 4.36 -29.90
CA GLU A 226 -2.82 3.48 -29.37
C GLU A 226 -2.44 3.84 -27.93
N ASP A 227 -1.97 2.84 -27.20
CA ASP A 227 -1.44 3.01 -25.85
C ASP A 227 -0.03 3.59 -25.93
N ASP A 228 0.08 4.88 -25.59
CA ASP A 228 1.35 5.58 -25.50
C ASP A 228 1.88 5.59 -24.07
N GLU A 229 3.20 5.71 -23.93
CA GLU A 229 3.84 5.98 -22.64
C GLU A 229 3.26 7.27 -22.02
N LEU A 230 2.64 7.13 -20.83
CA LEU A 230 1.88 8.20 -20.18
C LEU A 230 2.74 9.39 -19.79
N CYS A 231 3.87 9.06 -19.16
CA CYS A 231 4.80 9.99 -18.53
C CYS A 231 6.23 9.57 -18.93
N PRO A 232 6.63 9.78 -20.20
CA PRO A 232 7.99 9.48 -20.63
C PRO A 232 8.97 10.27 -19.76
N ASP A 233 10.05 9.62 -19.35
CA ASP A 233 11.00 10.13 -18.34
C ASP A 233 11.32 11.62 -18.52
N TYR A 234 10.99 12.40 -17.50
CA TYR A 234 11.16 13.86 -17.44
C TYR A 234 12.63 14.31 -17.45
N CYS A 235 13.57 13.36 -17.38
CA CYS A 235 15.00 13.66 -17.33
C CYS A 235 15.58 13.98 -18.73
N VAL A 236 14.74 14.01 -19.77
CA VAL A 236 15.11 14.51 -21.10
C VAL A 236 14.96 16.03 -21.15
N GLU A 237 16.08 16.74 -21.35
CA GLU A 237 16.09 18.18 -21.56
C GLU A 237 15.14 18.60 -22.70
N GLY A 238 14.19 19.49 -22.40
CA GLY A 238 13.27 20.10 -23.37
C GLY A 238 11.81 19.65 -23.29
N GLY A 239 11.46 18.74 -22.38
CA GLY A 239 10.09 18.23 -22.18
C GLY A 239 9.33 18.86 -21.01
N GLU A 240 9.25 20.19 -20.91
CA GLU A 240 8.48 20.84 -19.84
C GLU A 240 6.97 20.68 -20.04
N TYR A 241 6.41 19.59 -19.54
CA TYR A 241 4.96 19.46 -19.36
C TYR A 241 4.52 20.41 -18.23
N TYR A 242 3.43 21.14 -18.44
CA TYR A 242 2.80 21.99 -17.42
C TYR A 242 1.29 21.74 -17.37
N GLY A 243 0.61 22.29 -16.36
CA GLY A 243 -0.84 22.10 -16.18
C GLY A 243 -1.17 20.71 -15.63
N LEU A 244 -2.35 20.20 -15.99
CA LEU A 244 -2.86 18.93 -15.44
C LEU A 244 -1.93 17.74 -15.70
N LYS A 245 -1.26 17.68 -16.85
CA LYS A 245 -0.31 16.59 -17.16
C LYS A 245 0.88 16.52 -16.19
N ALA A 246 1.39 17.68 -15.75
CA ALA A 246 2.48 17.72 -14.78
C ALA A 246 2.05 17.15 -13.43
N VAL A 247 0.84 17.48 -12.97
CA VAL A 247 0.26 16.94 -11.73
C VAL A 247 0.08 15.44 -11.83
N ILE A 248 -0.51 14.95 -12.92
CA ILE A 248 -0.74 13.51 -13.10
C ILE A 248 0.58 12.74 -13.07
N CYS A 249 1.60 13.21 -13.79
CA CYS A 249 2.89 12.51 -13.81
C CYS A 249 3.67 12.61 -12.50
N ALA A 250 3.54 13.72 -11.76
CA ALA A 250 4.12 13.82 -10.42
C ALA A 250 3.51 12.76 -9.48
N TRP A 251 2.18 12.60 -9.51
CA TRP A 251 1.49 11.60 -8.70
C TRP A 251 1.81 10.18 -9.17
N TYR A 252 1.82 9.95 -10.48
CA TYR A 252 2.15 8.65 -11.08
C TYR A 252 3.55 8.17 -10.67
N ARG A 253 4.52 9.10 -10.59
CA ARG A 253 5.88 8.85 -10.09
C ARG A 253 5.92 8.62 -8.58
N GLU A 254 5.16 9.40 -7.81
CA GLU A 254 5.15 9.26 -6.35
C GLU A 254 4.58 7.90 -5.90
N PHE A 255 3.53 7.43 -6.59
CA PHE A 255 2.97 6.10 -6.37
C PHE A 255 3.76 4.98 -7.06
N ASN A 256 4.80 5.31 -7.85
CA ASN A 256 5.61 4.34 -8.58
C ASN A 256 4.74 3.38 -9.41
N CYS A 257 3.78 3.92 -10.16
CA CYS A 257 2.73 3.12 -10.80
C CYS A 257 3.22 2.09 -11.83
N ASP A 258 4.41 2.29 -12.42
CA ASP A 258 5.02 1.33 -13.34
C ASP A 258 5.65 0.12 -12.64
N LEU A 259 5.96 0.25 -11.35
CA LEU A 259 6.63 -0.78 -10.58
C LEU A 259 5.63 -1.87 -10.18
N LYS A 260 5.88 -3.08 -10.67
CA LYS A 260 5.13 -4.26 -10.25
C LYS A 260 5.61 -4.71 -8.87
N CYS A 261 4.69 -5.32 -8.10
CA CYS A 261 5.09 -6.05 -6.91
C CYS A 261 5.96 -7.24 -7.32
N GLU A 262 7.13 -7.31 -6.72
CA GLU A 262 7.94 -8.49 -6.72
C GLU A 262 7.31 -9.56 -5.81
N PRO A 263 7.57 -10.86 -6.06
CA PRO A 263 7.15 -11.91 -5.16
C PRO A 263 7.66 -11.66 -3.74
N THR A 264 6.79 -11.84 -2.75
CA THR A 264 7.12 -11.70 -1.33
C THR A 264 8.24 -12.66 -0.94
N ILE A 265 9.23 -12.16 -0.20
CA ILE A 265 10.27 -13.02 0.36
C ILE A 265 9.63 -13.96 1.37
N ASP A 266 9.81 -15.26 1.18
CA ASP A 266 9.28 -16.26 2.12
C ASP A 266 9.85 -16.00 3.53
N PRO A 267 9.01 -15.66 4.53
CA PRO A 267 9.45 -15.41 5.90
C PRO A 267 10.04 -16.66 6.58
N LYS A 268 9.81 -17.85 6.01
CA LYS A 268 10.35 -19.13 6.50
C LYS A 268 11.80 -19.38 6.10
N LEU A 269 12.39 -18.54 5.25
CA LEU A 269 13.77 -18.71 4.81
C LEU A 269 14.75 -18.71 5.99
N PRO A 270 15.86 -19.48 5.89
CA PRO A 270 16.96 -19.39 6.83
C PRO A 270 17.41 -17.95 7.04
N LYS A 271 17.81 -17.60 8.28
CA LYS A 271 18.02 -16.21 8.68
C LYS A 271 18.99 -15.45 7.78
N ASP A 272 20.04 -16.12 7.31
CA ASP A 272 21.07 -15.53 6.45
C ASP A 272 20.59 -15.34 5.02
N GLN A 273 19.81 -16.29 4.48
CA GLN A 273 19.20 -16.16 3.15
C GLN A 273 18.15 -15.04 3.11
N TRP A 274 17.32 -14.93 4.16
CA TRP A 274 16.36 -13.84 4.26
C TRP A 274 17.06 -12.48 4.33
N LYS A 275 18.14 -12.37 5.13
CA LYS A 275 18.92 -11.13 5.24
C LYS A 275 19.55 -10.71 3.92
N LEU A 276 20.06 -11.67 3.15
CA LEU A 276 20.63 -11.40 1.83
C LEU A 276 19.58 -10.79 0.90
N LYS A 277 18.43 -11.46 0.74
CA LYS A 277 17.35 -10.97 -0.13
C LYS A 277 16.74 -9.66 0.37
N TYR A 278 16.64 -9.45 1.68
CA TYR A 278 16.22 -8.17 2.28
C TYR A 278 17.19 -7.06 1.87
N LYS A 279 18.50 -7.30 1.97
CA LYS A 279 19.53 -6.33 1.60
C LYS A 279 19.50 -6.03 0.11
N GLU A 280 19.36 -7.03 -0.75
CA GLU A 280 19.23 -6.83 -2.21
C GLU A 280 18.07 -5.89 -2.55
N ARG A 281 16.92 -6.06 -1.88
CA ARG A 281 15.74 -5.21 -2.11
C ARG A 281 15.93 -3.79 -1.55
N GLU A 282 16.59 -3.67 -0.41
CA GLU A 282 16.95 -2.37 0.17
C GLU A 282 17.95 -1.60 -0.70
N ASP A 283 18.99 -2.27 -1.20
CA ASP A 283 19.97 -1.68 -2.12
C ASP A 283 19.27 -1.23 -3.43
N ALA A 284 18.33 -2.03 -3.95
CA ALA A 284 17.51 -1.66 -5.11
C ALA A 284 16.56 -0.48 -4.83
N ARG A 285 16.11 -0.29 -3.58
CA ARG A 285 15.33 0.89 -3.16
C ARG A 285 16.21 2.13 -3.15
N ILE A 286 17.36 2.06 -2.49
CA ILE A 286 18.32 3.18 -2.37
C ILE A 286 18.74 3.66 -3.75
N LYS A 287 19.09 2.74 -4.66
CA LYS A 287 19.46 3.07 -6.03
C LYS A 287 18.36 3.85 -6.77
N ARG A 288 17.10 3.45 -6.62
CA ARG A 288 15.95 4.14 -7.23
C ARG A 288 15.73 5.53 -6.64
N GLU A 289 15.92 5.71 -5.34
CA GLU A 289 15.84 7.03 -4.70
C GLU A 289 16.96 7.97 -5.16
N GLU A 290 18.17 7.44 -5.34
CA GLU A 290 19.29 8.19 -5.90
C GLU A 290 19.01 8.63 -7.34
N GLU A 291 18.46 7.73 -8.17
CA GLU A 291 17.99 8.07 -9.52
C GLU A 291 16.87 9.12 -9.49
N LYS A 292 15.93 9.02 -8.54
CA LYS A 292 14.85 10.01 -8.36
C LYS A 292 15.41 11.39 -8.02
N LYS A 293 16.33 11.47 -7.05
CA LYS A 293 16.98 12.72 -6.62
C LYS A 293 17.76 13.39 -7.74
N LYS A 294 18.44 12.63 -8.60
CA LYS A 294 19.15 13.19 -9.78
C LYS A 294 18.23 13.97 -10.73
N CYS A 295 16.95 13.59 -10.83
CA CYS A 295 15.99 14.33 -11.65
C CYS A 295 15.34 15.52 -10.90
N ASP A 296 15.41 15.55 -9.56
CA ASP A 296 14.86 16.64 -8.72
C ASP A 296 15.90 17.75 -8.42
N GLU A 297 17.21 17.45 -8.59
CA GLU A 297 18.34 18.37 -8.37
C GLU A 297 18.37 19.60 -9.31
N LYS A 298 17.43 19.68 -10.28
CA LYS A 298 17.22 20.86 -11.13
C LYS A 298 16.21 21.87 -10.55
N GLN A 299 15.65 21.63 -9.36
CA GLN A 299 14.78 22.58 -8.65
C GLN A 299 15.40 22.96 -7.29
N ASP A 300 15.42 24.26 -6.99
CA ASP A 300 15.95 24.77 -5.72
C ASP A 300 15.28 24.07 -4.53
N PRO A 301 16.06 23.48 -3.59
CA PRO A 301 15.48 22.80 -2.46
C PRO A 301 14.73 23.81 -1.58
N PRO A 302 13.48 23.53 -1.16
CA PRO A 302 12.80 24.36 -0.18
C PRO A 302 13.59 24.39 1.13
N PRO A 303 13.54 25.50 1.88
CA PRO A 303 14.28 25.64 3.14
C PRO A 303 13.85 24.54 4.11
N VAL A 304 14.83 23.74 4.52
CA VAL A 304 14.68 22.63 5.46
C VAL A 304 14.50 23.23 6.85
N ASP A 305 13.26 23.49 7.24
CA ASP A 305 12.93 23.73 8.63
C ASP A 305 11.76 22.84 9.05
N CYS A 306 11.99 22.09 10.11
CA CYS A 306 11.05 21.23 10.84
C CYS A 306 10.60 19.93 10.15
N VAL A 307 11.44 18.89 10.21
CA VAL A 307 10.92 17.50 10.18
C VAL A 307 11.06 16.91 11.58
N CYS A 308 9.97 17.01 12.34
CA CYS A 308 9.76 16.11 13.47
C CYS A 308 9.67 14.68 12.89
N GLU A 309 10.68 13.85 13.18
CA GLU A 309 10.77 12.49 12.66
C GLU A 309 9.63 11.61 13.18
N LEU A 310 8.53 11.54 12.42
CA LEU A 310 7.63 10.39 12.47
C LEU A 310 8.11 9.40 11.39
N ARG A 311 8.78 8.32 11.82
CA ARG A 311 9.01 7.12 10.99
C ARG A 311 8.18 5.97 11.56
N PRO A 312 7.40 5.28 10.71
CA PRO A 312 7.88 4.73 9.44
C PRO A 312 7.49 5.57 8.21
N SER A 313 8.46 5.82 7.31
CA SER A 313 8.20 6.21 5.93
C SER A 313 7.99 4.95 5.10
N PHE A 314 6.88 4.88 4.37
CA PHE A 314 6.56 3.75 3.49
C PHE A 314 6.75 4.18 2.04
N TYR A 315 7.27 3.27 1.22
CA TYR A 315 7.45 3.51 -0.20
C TYR A 315 6.42 2.73 -1.01
N PHE A 316 5.87 3.37 -2.03
CA PHE A 316 5.03 2.67 -2.99
C PHE A 316 5.89 1.99 -4.07
N PRO A 317 5.46 0.83 -4.59
CA PRO A 317 4.35 0.03 -4.07
C PRO A 317 4.75 -0.64 -2.73
N VAL A 318 3.82 -0.66 -1.76
CA VAL A 318 4.04 -1.09 -0.36
C VAL A 318 4.42 -2.56 -0.27
N CYS A 319 4.07 -3.36 -1.28
CA CYS A 319 4.50 -4.75 -1.38
C CYS A 319 6.01 -4.95 -1.56
N ASN A 320 6.70 -3.95 -2.10
CA ASN A 320 8.15 -3.95 -2.29
C ASN A 320 8.86 -3.24 -1.11
N ASP A 321 8.09 -2.73 -0.15
CA ASP A 321 8.61 -1.99 0.99
C ASP A 321 9.25 -2.93 2.02
N VAL A 322 10.46 -2.57 2.45
CA VAL A 322 11.26 -3.36 3.38
C VAL A 322 10.65 -3.43 4.78
N TYR A 323 9.93 -2.39 5.20
CA TYR A 323 9.29 -2.35 6.51
C TYR A 323 8.09 -3.31 6.54
N LYS A 324 7.30 -3.39 5.46
CA LYS A 324 6.25 -4.43 5.34
C LYS A 324 6.83 -5.83 5.50
N MET A 325 7.91 -6.13 4.79
CA MET A 325 8.56 -7.45 4.85
C MET A 325 9.10 -7.78 6.24
N GLN A 326 9.60 -6.77 6.95
CA GLN A 326 10.08 -6.93 8.32
C GLN A 326 8.94 -7.30 9.26
N ILE A 327 7.77 -6.65 9.12
CA ILE A 327 6.57 -6.98 9.91
C ILE A 327 6.10 -8.40 9.60
N GLU A 328 6.03 -8.79 8.33
CA GLU A 328 5.63 -10.15 7.93
C GLU A 328 6.55 -11.22 8.54
N ARG A 329 7.85 -10.94 8.62
CA ARG A 329 8.80 -11.81 9.31
C ARG A 329 8.58 -11.86 10.81
N TRP A 330 8.32 -10.71 11.46
CA TRP A 330 8.03 -10.68 12.90
C TRP A 330 6.75 -11.41 13.23
N LEU A 331 5.71 -11.25 12.41
CA LEU A 331 4.46 -12.01 12.49
C LEU A 331 4.75 -13.52 12.45
N TYR A 332 5.49 -13.99 11.45
CA TYR A 332 5.86 -15.40 11.34
C TYR A 332 6.66 -15.92 12.54
N ASN A 333 7.65 -15.16 13.00
CA ASN A 333 8.46 -15.54 14.17
C ASN A 333 7.62 -15.65 15.45
N ASP A 334 6.68 -14.71 15.65
CA ASP A 334 5.79 -14.72 16.80
C ASP A 334 4.76 -15.87 16.70
N GLU A 335 4.24 -16.19 15.52
CA GLU A 335 3.39 -17.38 15.31
C GLU A 335 4.13 -18.68 15.65
N SER A 336 5.38 -18.83 15.20
CA SER A 336 6.23 -19.96 15.55
C SER A 336 6.50 -20.02 17.07
N SER A 337 6.82 -18.87 17.68
CA SER A 337 7.09 -18.76 19.12
C SER A 337 5.86 -19.08 19.96
N ILE A 338 4.66 -18.67 19.53
CA ILE A 338 3.39 -18.99 20.18
C ILE A 338 3.18 -20.51 20.22
N ASN A 339 3.43 -21.21 19.11
CA ASN A 339 3.27 -22.66 19.05
C ASN A 339 4.24 -23.36 20.02
N THR A 340 5.52 -22.99 20.01
CA THR A 340 6.52 -23.54 20.95
C THR A 340 6.17 -23.21 22.41
N LEU A 341 5.74 -21.98 22.71
CA LEU A 341 5.34 -21.59 24.07
C LEU A 341 4.09 -22.32 24.55
N ARG A 342 3.13 -22.63 23.66
CA ARG A 342 1.96 -23.45 23.99
C ARG A 342 2.34 -24.87 24.38
N GLU A 343 3.21 -25.51 23.60
CA GLU A 343 3.74 -26.84 23.93
C GLU A 343 4.49 -26.84 25.27
N ASN A 344 5.33 -25.84 25.46
CA ASN A 344 6.08 -25.60 26.68
C ASN A 344 5.17 -25.35 27.90
N LEU A 345 4.10 -24.58 27.74
CA LEU A 345 3.12 -24.34 28.79
C LEU A 345 2.39 -25.63 29.18
N LEU A 346 1.96 -26.42 28.18
CA LEU A 346 1.34 -27.73 28.42
C LEU A 346 2.27 -28.68 29.18
N ALA A 347 3.56 -28.70 28.84
CA ALA A 347 4.55 -29.50 29.56
C ALA A 347 4.70 -29.05 31.02
N SER A 348 4.77 -27.74 31.29
CA SER A 348 4.87 -27.20 32.65
C SER A 348 3.60 -27.46 33.47
N LEU A 349 2.41 -27.37 32.85
CA LEU A 349 1.14 -27.72 33.50
C LEU A 349 1.09 -29.20 33.87
N LYS A 350 1.50 -30.11 32.99
CA LYS A 350 1.60 -31.55 33.30
C LYS A 350 2.56 -31.83 34.46
N LYS A 351 3.73 -31.14 34.49
CA LYS A 351 4.68 -31.26 35.61
C LYS A 351 4.07 -30.76 36.92
N LYS A 352 3.38 -29.63 36.89
CA LYS A 352 2.64 -29.09 38.05
C LYS A 352 1.59 -30.08 38.56
N GLU A 353 0.79 -30.68 37.68
CA GLU A 353 -0.23 -31.67 38.04
C GLU A 353 0.39 -32.94 38.66
N ALA A 354 1.49 -33.45 38.08
CA ALA A 354 2.21 -34.60 38.62
C ALA A 354 2.80 -34.32 40.01
N LEU A 355 3.40 -33.14 40.22
CA LEU A 355 3.92 -32.71 41.51
C LEU A 355 2.82 -32.48 42.54
N GLN A 356 1.64 -31.97 42.13
CA GLN A 356 0.48 -31.87 43.00
C GLN A 356 0.02 -33.25 43.48
N ALA A 357 -0.11 -34.21 42.57
CA ALA A 357 -0.48 -35.59 42.93
C ALA A 357 0.55 -36.23 43.87
N CYS A 358 1.86 -36.03 43.61
CA CYS A 358 2.94 -36.51 44.46
C CYS A 358 2.87 -35.89 45.87
N LYS A 359 2.69 -34.57 45.93
CA LYS A 359 2.49 -33.81 47.17
C LYS A 359 1.30 -34.32 47.97
N ASP A 360 0.15 -34.52 47.34
CA ASP A 360 -1.07 -34.96 48.01
C ASP A 360 -0.93 -36.39 48.53
N SER A 361 -0.28 -37.28 47.76
CA SER A 361 0.02 -38.64 48.18
C SER A 361 1.00 -38.69 49.36
N LEU A 362 2.11 -37.95 49.30
CA LEU A 362 3.09 -37.85 50.40
C LEU A 362 2.47 -37.22 51.64
N ALA A 363 1.69 -36.14 51.50
CA ALA A 363 1.01 -35.50 52.62
C ALA A 363 0.01 -36.45 53.31
N LYS A 364 -0.64 -37.33 52.55
CA LYS A 364 -1.51 -38.38 53.10
C LYS A 364 -0.70 -39.45 53.84
N ALA A 365 0.39 -39.95 53.23
CA ALA A 365 1.25 -40.95 53.85
C ALA A 365 1.92 -40.45 55.14
N VAL A 366 2.40 -39.21 55.18
CA VAL A 366 2.95 -38.59 56.39
C VAL A 366 1.90 -38.50 57.50
N LYS A 367 0.66 -38.13 57.18
CA LYS A 367 -0.45 -38.07 58.15
C LYS A 367 -0.80 -39.45 58.74
N GLU A 368 -0.78 -40.50 57.92
CA GLU A 368 -1.10 -41.87 58.38
C GLU A 368 -0.02 -42.45 59.31
N VAL A 369 1.19 -41.89 59.29
CA VAL A 369 2.36 -42.38 60.06
C VAL A 369 2.79 -41.38 61.14
N ASP A 370 2.02 -40.31 61.39
CA ASP A 370 2.34 -39.31 62.43
C ASP A 370 2.47 -39.99 63.82
N PRO A 371 3.64 -39.89 64.47
CA PRO A 371 3.88 -40.47 65.79
C PRO A 371 2.89 -39.98 66.85
N LYS A 372 2.36 -38.76 66.69
CA LYS A 372 1.38 -38.18 67.61
C LYS A 372 0.03 -38.89 67.59
N ASP A 373 -0.33 -39.52 66.47
CA ASP A 373 -1.57 -40.28 66.33
C ASP A 373 -1.39 -41.76 66.72
N ARG A 374 -0.15 -42.25 66.84
CA ARG A 374 0.18 -43.61 67.31
C ARG A 374 0.29 -43.75 68.82
N CYS A 375 0.62 -42.68 69.54
CA CYS A 375 0.62 -42.65 71.00
C CYS A 375 -0.75 -42.18 71.53
N LYS A 376 -1.74 -43.07 71.54
CA LYS A 376 -2.99 -42.91 72.29
C LYS A 376 -3.22 -44.06 73.25
#